data_AF-A0A8H3U7V9-F1
#
_entry.id   AF-A0A8H3U7V9-F1
#
_cell.length_a   1.000
_cell.length_b   1.000
_cell.length_c   1.000
_cell.angle_alpha   90.00
_cell.angle_beta   90.00
_cell.angle_gamma   90.00
#
_symmetry.space_group_name_H-M   'P 1'
#
loop_
_entity.id
_entity.type
_entity.pdbx_description
1 polymer ?
#
loop_
_entity_poly.entity_id
_entity_poly.type
_entity_poly.pdbx_seq_one_letter_code
_entity_poly.pdbx_strand_id
1 'polypeptide(L)'
;MAMSTEQATASLGFASESTFTNYADLDTNGWSLYDRSANFDLRNLNIGNVFNDLQLDGMSGGPLDLRFKNRVAAWSQDEKYTVNGVEQNPSNAQYINTFNPTQGLIGAWSNYGPAYQLRNYPTAVLPALKQWSDVAFLEWKNQLEMARMTSTSDARIPAPRMILRINMMNVETLNLIDQILRNLPAAERPPGPAAWGVPTPPWSDRKVFNMDTDAGKVLLGSPNGRGVAWLLLQHKRAFGLKTITSAVVFKEGGGVYCGFFVGDA
;
A
#
# COMPACT_ATOMS: atom_id res chain seq x y z
N MET A 1 21.47 -2.31 -20.49
CA MET A 1 21.95 -1.15 -19.70
C MET A 1 20.74 -0.56 -19.00
N ALA A 2 20.80 -0.39 -17.67
CA ALA A 2 19.73 0.26 -16.92
C ALA A 2 19.71 1.77 -17.23
N MET A 3 18.52 2.32 -17.46
CA MET A 3 18.30 3.74 -17.73
C MET A 3 18.71 4.59 -16.52
N SER A 4 19.41 5.72 -16.73
CA SER A 4 19.76 6.63 -15.64
C SER A 4 18.51 7.29 -15.03
N THR A 5 18.59 7.77 -13.79
CA THR A 5 17.46 8.48 -13.14
C THR A 5 17.03 9.70 -13.95
N GLU A 6 17.97 10.40 -14.59
CA GLU A 6 17.70 11.56 -15.46
C GLU A 6 17.00 11.14 -16.76
N GLN A 7 17.44 10.05 -17.39
CA GLN A 7 16.79 9.49 -18.58
C GLN A 7 15.37 8.97 -18.27
N ALA A 8 15.19 8.32 -17.12
CA ALA A 8 13.88 7.86 -16.65
C ALA A 8 12.96 9.04 -16.35
N THR A 9 13.48 10.08 -15.70
CA THR A 9 12.72 11.30 -15.40
C THR A 9 12.31 12.03 -16.68
N ALA A 10 13.21 12.16 -17.65
CA ALA A 10 12.93 12.75 -18.95
C ALA A 10 11.89 11.94 -19.75
N SER A 11 11.95 10.62 -19.69
CA SER A 11 10.98 9.73 -20.36
C SER A 11 9.61 9.71 -19.69
N LEU A 12 9.56 9.84 -18.36
CA LEU A 12 8.32 9.78 -17.58
C LEU A 12 7.62 11.15 -17.46
N GLY A 13 8.35 12.25 -17.66
CA GLY A 13 7.86 13.62 -17.44
C GLY A 13 7.73 14.01 -15.97
N PHE A 14 8.24 13.18 -15.06
CA PHE A 14 8.31 13.43 -13.61
C PHE A 14 9.45 12.61 -13.00
N ALA A 15 9.91 13.00 -11.81
CA ALA A 15 11.05 12.35 -11.15
C ALA A 15 10.79 10.86 -10.91
N SER A 16 11.69 10.00 -11.37
CA SER A 16 11.56 8.55 -11.16
C SER A 16 11.83 8.12 -9.71
N GLU A 17 12.39 9.03 -8.89
CA GLU A 17 12.71 8.82 -7.48
C GLU A 17 12.02 9.89 -6.64
N SER A 18 11.49 9.51 -5.48
CA SER A 18 10.95 10.46 -4.52
C SER A 18 12.04 11.29 -3.88
N THR A 19 11.74 12.56 -3.60
CA THR A 19 12.57 13.44 -2.77
C THR A 19 12.28 13.26 -1.28
N PHE A 20 11.15 12.64 -0.92
CA PHE A 20 10.75 12.42 0.46
C PHE A 20 11.46 11.19 1.03
N THR A 21 12.39 11.44 1.93
CA THR A 21 13.25 10.39 2.51
C THR A 21 13.46 10.54 4.00
N ASN A 22 13.08 11.69 4.56
CA ASN A 22 13.19 12.01 5.96
C ASN A 22 11.81 11.91 6.60
N TYR A 23 11.71 11.25 7.75
CA TYR A 23 10.44 11.09 8.46
C TYR A 23 9.82 12.46 8.84
N ALA A 24 10.64 13.47 9.12
CA ALA A 24 10.20 14.84 9.37
C ALA A 24 9.53 15.53 8.16
N ASP A 25 9.64 14.95 6.96
CA ASP A 25 8.92 15.43 5.77
C ASP A 25 7.39 15.33 5.96
N LEU A 26 6.92 14.42 6.82
CA LEU A 26 5.51 14.28 7.20
C LEU A 26 5.00 15.55 7.88
N ASP A 27 5.65 15.97 8.97
CA ASP A 27 5.27 17.15 9.75
C ASP A 27 5.29 18.41 8.88
N THR A 28 6.35 18.60 8.07
CA THR A 28 6.48 19.79 7.19
C THR A 28 5.45 19.85 6.07
N ASN A 29 4.82 18.72 5.74
CA ASN A 29 3.72 18.62 4.77
C ASN A 29 2.34 18.50 5.45
N GLY A 30 2.27 18.80 6.75
CA GLY A 30 1.03 18.88 7.51
C GLY A 30 0.39 17.51 7.77
N TRP A 31 1.19 16.47 7.94
CA TRP A 31 0.72 15.14 8.33
C TRP A 31 0.90 14.91 9.83
N SER A 32 -0.15 14.43 10.49
CA SER A 32 -0.17 14.07 11.91
C SER A 32 -0.39 12.57 12.10
N LEU A 33 0.32 11.97 13.06
CA LEU A 33 0.20 10.56 13.41
C LEU A 33 -0.84 10.34 14.53
N TYR A 34 -1.75 9.40 14.29
CA TYR A 34 -2.75 8.97 15.26
C TYR A 34 -2.66 7.47 15.54
N ASP A 35 -2.90 7.11 16.80
CA ASP A 35 -3.22 5.72 17.14
C ASP A 35 -4.70 5.46 16.85
N ARG A 36 -4.94 4.55 15.90
CA ARG A 36 -6.29 4.05 15.58
C ARG A 36 -6.38 2.53 15.71
N SER A 37 -5.44 1.90 16.41
CA SER A 37 -5.38 0.44 16.55
C SER A 37 -6.64 -0.19 17.14
N ALA A 38 -7.32 0.51 18.05
CA ALA A 38 -8.59 0.05 18.60
C ALA A 38 -9.74 0.03 17.58
N ASN A 39 -9.73 0.94 16.60
CA ASN A 39 -10.75 1.01 15.54
C ASN A 39 -10.40 0.09 14.36
N PHE A 40 -9.11 -0.07 14.08
CA PHE A 40 -8.58 -0.78 12.93
C PHE A 40 -7.75 -2.00 13.35
N ASP A 41 -8.32 -2.77 14.27
CA ASP A 41 -7.71 -4.00 14.75
C ASP A 41 -7.80 -5.11 13.70
N LEU A 42 -6.68 -5.77 13.40
CA LEU A 42 -6.63 -6.88 12.45
C LEU A 42 -7.52 -8.06 12.86
N ARG A 43 -7.76 -8.24 14.17
CA ARG A 43 -8.65 -9.27 14.71
C ARG A 43 -10.08 -9.12 14.19
N ASN A 44 -10.51 -7.90 13.89
CA ASN A 44 -11.87 -7.61 13.42
C ASN A 44 -12.07 -7.85 11.92
N LEU A 45 -10.99 -8.09 11.17
CA LEU A 45 -11.04 -8.29 9.72
C LEU A 45 -11.44 -9.73 9.32
N ASN A 46 -11.48 -10.66 10.27
CA ASN A 46 -11.71 -12.09 10.03
C ASN A 46 -10.74 -12.72 9.01
N ILE A 47 -9.50 -12.20 8.92
CA ILE A 47 -8.44 -12.69 8.02
C ILE A 47 -7.50 -13.71 8.70
N GLY A 48 -7.95 -14.33 9.79
CA GLY A 48 -7.13 -15.26 10.58
C GLY A 48 -6.54 -16.41 9.76
N ASN A 49 -7.28 -16.93 8.78
CA ASN A 49 -6.80 -17.98 7.89
C ASN A 49 -5.60 -17.54 7.05
N VAL A 50 -5.66 -16.31 6.52
CA VAL A 50 -4.57 -15.70 5.74
C VAL A 50 -3.32 -15.61 6.59
N PHE A 51 -3.48 -15.11 7.81
CA PHE A 51 -2.36 -14.84 8.70
C PHE A 51 -1.75 -16.15 9.23
N ASN A 52 -2.57 -17.15 9.56
CA ASN A 52 -2.10 -18.46 9.95
C ASN A 52 -1.30 -19.14 8.82
N ASP A 53 -1.83 -19.16 7.58
CA ASP A 53 -1.17 -19.76 6.42
C ASP A 53 0.17 -19.07 6.10
N LEU A 54 0.20 -17.73 6.21
CA LEU A 54 1.42 -16.94 5.99
C LEU A 54 2.32 -16.83 7.24
N GLN A 55 1.95 -17.49 8.34
CA GLN A 55 2.64 -17.44 9.63
C GLN A 55 2.84 -16.01 10.16
N LEU A 56 1.90 -15.12 9.89
CA LEU A 56 1.84 -13.74 10.35
C LEU A 56 1.19 -13.64 11.73
N ASP A 57 1.64 -12.68 12.53
CA ASP A 57 1.00 -12.38 13.82
C ASP A 57 -0.43 -11.89 13.59
N GLY A 58 -1.41 -12.41 14.34
CA GLY A 58 -2.83 -12.04 14.25
C GLY A 58 -3.22 -10.79 15.02
N MET A 59 -2.36 -10.31 15.92
CA MET A 59 -2.65 -9.20 16.82
C MET A 59 -2.01 -7.91 16.32
N SER A 60 -2.64 -6.79 16.64
CA SER A 60 -2.12 -5.46 16.32
C SER A 60 -2.19 -4.52 17.52
N GLY A 61 -1.25 -3.58 17.59
CA GLY A 61 -1.25 -2.48 18.53
C GLY A 61 -1.09 -1.13 17.83
N GLY A 62 -1.00 -0.08 18.64
CA GLY A 62 -0.74 1.28 18.17
C GLY A 62 0.60 1.41 17.44
N PRO A 63 0.83 2.54 16.75
CA PRO A 63 2.00 2.74 15.89
C PRO A 63 3.33 2.69 16.66
N LEU A 64 3.29 2.99 17.97
CA LEU A 64 4.46 3.02 18.86
C LEU A 64 4.52 1.84 19.84
N ASP A 65 3.56 0.90 19.79
CA ASP A 65 3.48 -0.20 20.74
C ASP A 65 4.34 -1.39 20.31
N LEU A 66 5.56 -1.45 20.84
CA LEU A 66 6.56 -2.46 20.49
C LEU A 66 6.22 -3.88 20.98
N ARG A 67 5.15 -4.07 21.77
CA ARG A 67 4.69 -5.41 22.18
C ARG A 67 4.06 -6.17 21.01
N PHE A 68 3.61 -5.46 19.98
CA PHE A 68 2.95 -6.04 18.81
C PHE A 68 3.85 -5.95 17.57
N LYS A 69 3.86 -7.02 16.77
CA LYS A 69 4.56 -7.05 15.49
C LYS A 69 3.84 -6.24 14.43
N ASN A 70 2.51 -6.33 14.40
CA ASN A 70 1.69 -5.46 13.57
C ASN A 70 1.37 -4.17 14.32
N ARG A 71 1.73 -3.04 13.73
CA ARG A 71 1.48 -1.72 14.29
C ARG A 71 0.64 -0.89 13.35
N VAL A 72 -0.49 -0.40 13.83
CA VAL A 72 -1.45 0.38 13.04
C VAL A 72 -1.09 1.85 13.14
N ALA A 73 -0.68 2.45 12.04
CA ALA A 73 -0.45 3.89 11.94
C ALA A 73 -1.53 4.54 11.08
N ALA A 74 -2.15 5.60 11.62
CA ALA A 74 -3.07 6.44 10.89
C ALA A 74 -2.46 7.83 10.72
N TRP A 75 -2.05 8.13 9.49
CA TRP A 75 -1.57 9.45 9.11
C TRP A 75 -2.73 10.26 8.54
N SER A 76 -2.98 11.44 9.11
CA SER A 76 -3.98 12.38 8.60
C SER A 76 -3.29 13.65 8.12
N GLN A 77 -3.71 14.19 6.98
CA GLN A 77 -3.23 15.49 6.50
C GLN A 77 -4.20 16.57 6.98
N ASP A 78 -4.09 16.90 8.27
CA ASP A 78 -5.00 17.78 9.01
C ASP A 78 -4.33 19.06 9.54
N GLU A 79 -3.03 19.19 9.35
CA GLU A 79 -2.30 20.42 9.61
C GLU A 79 -2.13 21.25 8.34
N LYS A 80 -1.95 22.56 8.53
CA LYS A 80 -1.61 23.46 7.43
C LYS A 80 -0.24 23.14 6.86
N TYR A 81 -0.04 23.49 5.59
CA TYR A 81 1.23 23.28 4.90
C TYR A 81 1.51 24.45 3.96
N THR A 82 2.76 24.57 3.50
CA THR A 82 3.18 25.66 2.63
C THR A 82 3.52 25.15 1.24
N VAL A 83 3.00 25.82 0.21
CA VAL A 83 3.41 25.61 -1.18
C VAL A 83 3.83 26.95 -1.77
N ASN A 84 5.07 27.04 -2.26
CA ASN A 84 5.64 28.27 -2.84
C ASN A 84 5.51 29.50 -1.92
N GLY A 85 5.71 29.31 -0.61
CA GLY A 85 5.59 30.38 0.39
C GLY A 85 4.17 30.76 0.78
N VAL A 86 3.14 30.10 0.23
CA VAL A 86 1.74 30.34 0.56
C VAL A 86 1.20 29.21 1.42
N GLU A 87 0.68 29.57 2.60
CA GLU A 87 0.01 28.65 3.51
C GLU A 87 -1.31 28.14 2.90
N GLN A 88 -1.52 26.83 3.00
CA GLN A 88 -2.69 26.12 2.50
C GLN A 88 -3.44 25.47 3.67
N ASN A 89 -4.75 25.35 3.52
CA ASN A 89 -5.58 24.59 4.45
C ASN A 89 -5.38 23.08 4.25
N PRO A 90 -5.56 22.28 5.31
CA PRO A 90 -5.48 20.82 5.21
C PRO A 90 -6.50 20.24 4.24
N SER A 91 -6.10 19.16 3.59
CA SER A 91 -6.92 18.35 2.69
C SER A 91 -7.81 17.35 3.43
N ASN A 92 -7.53 17.06 4.70
CA ASN A 92 -8.16 16.00 5.50
C ASN A 92 -7.99 14.60 4.87
N ALA A 93 -6.91 14.40 4.11
CA ALA A 93 -6.52 13.08 3.62
C ALA A 93 -6.19 12.15 4.80
N GLN A 94 -6.37 10.86 4.59
CA GLN A 94 -6.05 9.87 5.61
C GLN A 94 -5.48 8.59 4.99
N TYR A 95 -4.39 8.11 5.60
CA TYR A 95 -3.77 6.83 5.30
C TYR A 95 -3.66 5.99 6.57
N ILE A 96 -4.49 4.95 6.67
CA ILE A 96 -4.50 4.00 7.77
C ILE A 96 -3.95 2.67 7.28
N ASN A 97 -2.80 2.29 7.84
CA ASN A 97 -2.08 1.11 7.41
C ASN A 97 -1.49 0.37 8.61
N THR A 98 -1.36 -0.93 8.46
CA THR A 98 -0.64 -1.82 9.36
C THR A 98 0.78 -2.02 8.84
N PHE A 99 1.77 -1.93 9.71
CA PHE A 99 3.16 -2.17 9.39
C PHE A 99 3.70 -3.30 10.27
N ASN A 100 4.29 -4.31 9.65
CA ASN A 100 4.99 -5.40 10.33
C ASN A 100 6.38 -5.57 9.72
N PRO A 101 7.37 -4.82 10.24
CA PRO A 101 8.74 -4.82 9.70
C PRO A 101 9.40 -6.19 9.82
N THR A 102 9.11 -6.94 10.88
CA THR A 102 9.77 -8.23 11.14
C THR A 102 9.30 -9.35 10.22
N GLN A 103 8.05 -9.28 9.72
CA GLN A 103 7.47 -10.28 8.83
C GLN A 103 7.30 -9.77 7.39
N GLY A 104 7.67 -8.52 7.12
CA GLY A 104 7.64 -7.97 5.76
C GLY A 104 6.25 -7.61 5.26
N LEU A 105 5.31 -7.19 6.11
CA LEU A 105 3.95 -6.88 5.70
C LEU A 105 3.64 -5.38 5.82
N ILE A 106 3.03 -4.82 4.77
CA ILE A 106 2.23 -3.60 4.85
C ILE A 106 0.77 -3.96 4.55
N GLY A 107 -0.12 -3.78 5.53
CA GLY A 107 -1.56 -3.93 5.39
C GLY A 107 -2.22 -2.57 5.12
N ALA A 108 -2.58 -2.29 3.89
CA ALA A 108 -3.15 -1.02 3.48
C ALA A 108 -4.68 -1.04 3.53
N TRP A 109 -5.27 -0.39 4.53
CA TRP A 109 -6.70 -0.46 4.81
C TRP A 109 -7.48 0.73 4.27
N SER A 110 -7.43 1.89 4.92
CA SER A 110 -8.23 3.06 4.54
C SER A 110 -7.31 4.14 4.02
N ASN A 111 -7.31 4.37 2.71
CA ASN A 111 -6.35 5.26 2.07
C ASN A 111 -7.03 6.24 1.12
N TYR A 112 -7.37 7.42 1.65
CA TYR A 112 -7.98 8.54 0.93
C TYR A 112 -6.97 9.68 0.82
N GLY A 113 -6.38 9.84 -0.37
CA GLY A 113 -5.35 10.85 -0.60
C GLY A 113 -5.90 12.28 -0.77
N PRO A 114 -5.03 13.30 -0.70
CA PRO A 114 -5.42 14.71 -0.83
C PRO A 114 -6.22 15.02 -2.10
N ALA A 115 -5.80 14.46 -3.24
CA ALA A 115 -6.50 14.64 -4.51
C ALA A 115 -7.95 14.10 -4.49
N TYR A 116 -8.18 12.99 -3.78
CA TYR A 116 -9.53 12.43 -3.64
C TYR A 116 -10.40 13.31 -2.73
N GLN A 117 -9.86 13.76 -1.59
CA GLN A 117 -10.62 14.61 -0.67
C GLN A 117 -10.97 15.96 -1.28
N LEU A 118 -10.05 16.52 -2.06
CA LEU A 118 -10.20 17.83 -2.67
C LEU A 118 -10.78 17.78 -4.10
N ARG A 119 -11.32 16.65 -4.55
CA ARG A 119 -11.83 16.47 -5.94
C ARG A 119 -12.91 17.48 -6.37
N ASN A 120 -13.63 18.06 -5.41
CA ASN A 120 -14.67 19.07 -5.66
C ASN A 120 -14.13 20.52 -5.54
N TYR A 121 -12.83 20.69 -5.31
CA TYR A 121 -12.15 21.97 -5.17
C TYR A 121 -11.03 22.04 -6.22
N PRO A 122 -11.34 22.28 -7.50
CA PRO A 122 -10.38 22.14 -8.59
C PRO A 122 -9.21 23.14 -8.54
N THR A 123 -9.34 24.22 -7.77
CA THR A 123 -8.29 25.22 -7.53
C THR A 123 -7.48 24.93 -6.27
N ALA A 124 -7.81 23.89 -5.51
CA ALA A 124 -7.07 23.53 -4.32
C ALA A 124 -5.67 23.07 -4.71
N VAL A 125 -4.67 23.72 -4.12
CA VAL A 125 -3.29 23.26 -4.19
C VAL A 125 -3.17 22.03 -3.29
N LEU A 126 -2.43 21.01 -3.72
CA LEU A 126 -2.19 19.80 -2.92
C LEU A 126 -0.83 19.91 -2.20
N PRO A 127 -0.63 19.24 -1.05
CA PRO A 127 0.68 19.15 -0.44
C PRO A 127 1.69 18.48 -1.39
N ALA A 128 2.97 18.79 -1.21
CA ALA A 128 4.01 18.18 -2.01
C ALA A 128 4.04 16.66 -1.74
N LEU A 129 4.07 16.28 -0.46
CA LEU A 129 3.90 14.92 0.05
C LEU A 129 2.41 14.52 0.06
N LYS A 130 1.90 14.12 -1.11
CA LYS A 130 0.48 13.75 -1.30
C LYS A 130 0.25 12.27 -1.58
N GLN A 131 1.26 11.55 -2.04
CA GLN A 131 1.09 10.16 -2.48
C GLN A 131 1.12 9.20 -1.30
N TRP A 132 0.29 8.15 -1.38
CA TRP A 132 0.31 7.06 -0.41
C TRP A 132 1.67 6.35 -0.36
N SER A 133 2.34 6.20 -1.51
CA SER A 133 3.65 5.56 -1.61
C SER A 133 4.69 6.24 -0.71
N ASP A 134 4.78 7.55 -0.76
CA ASP A 134 5.74 8.31 0.03
C ASP A 134 5.44 8.26 1.54
N VAL A 135 4.18 8.47 1.93
CA VAL A 135 3.78 8.41 3.36
C VAL A 135 3.98 7.01 3.93
N ALA A 136 3.59 5.97 3.18
CA ALA A 136 3.80 4.59 3.58
C ALA A 136 5.29 4.21 3.62
N PHE A 137 6.13 4.75 2.73
CA PHE A 137 7.57 4.55 2.75
C PHE A 137 8.21 5.15 4.01
N LEU A 138 7.90 6.42 4.31
CA LEU A 138 8.44 7.10 5.48
C LEU A 138 8.05 6.37 6.77
N GLU A 139 6.78 5.96 6.87
CA GLU A 139 6.31 5.16 8.00
C GLU A 139 7.00 3.78 8.05
N TRP A 140 7.09 3.06 6.94
CA TRP A 140 7.78 1.76 6.88
C TRP A 140 9.24 1.88 7.35
N LYS A 141 9.96 2.90 6.90
CA LYS A 141 11.33 3.18 7.31
C LYS A 141 11.43 3.43 8.82
N ASN A 142 10.56 4.28 9.37
CA ASN A 142 10.49 4.52 10.82
C ASN A 142 10.20 3.22 11.60
N GLN A 143 9.29 2.39 11.09
CA GLN A 143 8.94 1.11 11.72
C GLN A 143 10.09 0.09 11.69
N LEU A 144 10.89 0.06 10.62
CA LEU A 144 12.12 -0.73 10.56
C LEU A 144 13.15 -0.25 11.61
N GLU A 145 13.35 1.07 11.74
CA GLU A 145 14.26 1.66 12.73
C GLU A 145 13.82 1.31 14.16
N MET A 146 12.52 1.46 14.48
CA MET A 146 11.94 1.08 15.76
C MET A 146 12.10 -0.42 16.07
N ALA A 147 11.97 -1.27 15.04
CA ALA A 147 12.18 -2.71 15.14
C ALA A 147 13.66 -3.12 15.15
N ARG A 148 14.60 -2.16 15.06
CA ARG A 148 16.05 -2.38 14.97
C ARG A 148 16.44 -3.32 13.82
N MET A 149 15.69 -3.25 12.72
CA MET A 149 16.01 -3.97 11.50
C MET A 149 17.22 -3.31 10.87
N THR A 150 18.29 -4.06 10.65
CA THR A 150 19.53 -3.51 10.11
C THR A 150 19.46 -3.33 8.61
N SER A 151 20.03 -2.23 8.11
CA SER A 151 20.31 -2.08 6.69
C SER A 151 21.24 -3.19 6.21
N THR A 152 21.14 -3.53 4.93
CA THR A 152 22.09 -4.41 4.26
C THR A 152 23.46 -3.73 4.11
N SER A 153 24.49 -4.49 3.74
CA SER A 153 25.88 -4.00 3.63
C SER A 153 26.07 -2.83 2.66
N ASP A 154 25.11 -2.60 1.77
CA ASP A 154 25.05 -1.50 0.80
C ASP A 154 24.13 -0.34 1.23
N ALA A 155 23.82 -0.26 2.53
CA ALA A 155 22.94 0.75 3.15
C ALA A 155 21.48 0.75 2.67
N ARG A 156 21.02 -0.31 2.00
CA ARG A 156 19.59 -0.50 1.66
C ARG A 156 18.80 -0.99 2.87
N ILE A 157 17.51 -0.68 2.89
CA ILE A 157 16.58 -1.16 3.90
C ILE A 157 15.72 -2.30 3.36
N PRO A 158 15.25 -3.24 4.20
CA PRO A 158 14.35 -4.30 3.77
C PRO A 158 13.07 -3.75 3.13
N ALA A 159 12.74 -4.21 1.93
CA ALA A 159 11.44 -3.96 1.33
C ALA A 159 10.36 -4.84 2.02
N PRO A 160 9.08 -4.41 2.04
CA PRO A 160 8.01 -5.31 2.42
C PRO A 160 7.96 -6.50 1.46
N ARG A 161 7.79 -7.72 2.00
CA ARG A 161 7.60 -8.97 1.25
C ARG A 161 6.20 -9.07 0.67
N MET A 162 5.22 -8.46 1.33
CA MET A 162 3.84 -8.44 0.90
C MET A 162 3.19 -7.09 1.22
N ILE A 163 2.46 -6.54 0.26
CA ILE A 163 1.56 -5.41 0.48
C ILE A 163 0.13 -5.91 0.31
N LEU A 164 -0.64 -5.96 1.39
CA LEU A 164 -2.03 -6.41 1.39
C LEU A 164 -2.98 -5.20 1.32
N ARG A 165 -3.76 -5.09 0.25
CA ARG A 165 -4.88 -4.16 0.15
C ARG A 165 -6.08 -4.77 0.86
N ILE A 166 -6.44 -4.20 2.00
CA ILE A 166 -7.46 -4.70 2.92
C ILE A 166 -8.82 -4.12 2.55
N ASN A 167 -9.83 -4.99 2.47
CA ASN A 167 -11.25 -4.64 2.26
C ASN A 167 -11.45 -3.54 1.19
N MET A 168 -11.04 -3.83 -0.04
CA MET A 168 -11.01 -2.87 -1.13
C MET A 168 -12.42 -2.40 -1.51
N MET A 169 -12.59 -1.09 -1.60
CA MET A 169 -13.83 -0.43 -2.05
C MET A 169 -13.64 0.38 -3.33
N ASN A 170 -12.42 0.42 -3.89
CA ASN A 170 -12.15 1.15 -5.13
C ASN A 170 -12.84 0.45 -6.30
N VAL A 171 -13.91 1.05 -6.82
CA VAL A 171 -14.77 0.48 -7.86
C VAL A 171 -14.00 0.12 -9.13
N GLU A 172 -13.06 0.95 -9.55
CA GLU A 172 -12.22 0.66 -10.73
C GLU A 172 -11.41 -0.63 -10.54
N THR A 173 -10.74 -0.79 -9.39
CA THR A 173 -10.00 -2.02 -9.06
C THR A 173 -10.94 -3.21 -8.97
N LEU A 174 -12.11 -3.07 -8.32
CA LEU A 174 -13.08 -4.15 -8.19
C LEU A 174 -13.62 -4.62 -9.54
N ASN A 175 -13.90 -3.69 -10.46
CA ASN A 175 -14.34 -4.01 -11.82
C ASN A 175 -13.26 -4.74 -12.62
N LEU A 176 -11.99 -4.34 -12.47
CA LEU A 176 -10.87 -5.05 -13.10
C LEU A 176 -10.72 -6.47 -12.55
N ILE A 177 -10.88 -6.65 -11.23
CA ILE A 177 -10.87 -7.98 -10.60
C ILE A 177 -12.03 -8.83 -11.13
N ASP A 178 -13.24 -8.28 -11.21
CA ASP A 178 -14.41 -8.98 -11.75
C ASP A 178 -14.16 -9.45 -13.19
N GLN A 179 -13.61 -8.58 -14.04
CA GLN A 179 -13.24 -8.93 -15.42
C GLN A 179 -12.20 -10.06 -15.46
N ILE A 180 -11.13 -9.96 -14.66
CA ILE A 180 -10.11 -11.01 -14.57
C ILE A 180 -10.74 -12.34 -14.19
N LEU A 181 -11.55 -12.37 -13.14
CA LEU A 181 -12.14 -13.60 -12.61
C LEU A 181 -13.15 -14.23 -13.56
N ARG A 182 -13.94 -13.42 -14.28
CA ARG A 182 -14.88 -13.92 -15.30
C ARG A 182 -14.20 -14.44 -16.56
N ASN A 183 -13.02 -13.91 -16.89
CA ASN A 183 -12.24 -14.34 -18.05
C ASN A 183 -11.43 -15.62 -17.79
N LEU A 184 -11.38 -16.10 -16.54
CA LEU A 184 -10.79 -17.40 -16.23
C LEU A 184 -11.50 -18.55 -16.96
N PRO A 185 -10.79 -19.67 -17.24
CA PRO A 185 -11.41 -20.91 -17.68
C PRO A 185 -12.56 -21.31 -16.74
N ALA A 186 -13.63 -21.89 -17.30
CA ALA A 186 -14.85 -22.18 -16.52
C ALA A 186 -14.60 -23.01 -15.25
N ALA A 187 -13.68 -23.98 -15.31
CA ALA A 187 -13.29 -24.82 -14.18
C ALA A 187 -12.53 -24.05 -13.08
N GLU A 188 -11.94 -22.90 -13.41
CA GLU A 188 -11.18 -22.06 -12.48
C GLU A 188 -12.00 -20.89 -11.96
N ARG A 189 -13.17 -20.62 -12.52
CA ARG A 189 -13.99 -19.50 -12.07
C ARG A 189 -14.44 -19.74 -10.62
N PRO A 190 -14.20 -18.78 -9.72
CA PRO A 190 -14.64 -18.90 -8.33
C PRO A 190 -16.16 -19.07 -8.24
N PRO A 191 -16.65 -20.11 -7.57
CA PRO A 191 -18.08 -20.29 -7.33
C PRO A 191 -18.56 -19.35 -6.22
N GLY A 192 -19.83 -18.94 -6.29
CA GLY A 192 -20.54 -18.41 -5.13
C GLY A 192 -20.70 -16.89 -5.06
N PRO A 193 -21.16 -16.38 -3.90
CA PRO A 193 -21.73 -15.04 -3.81
C PRO A 193 -20.66 -13.97 -3.97
N ALA A 194 -21.07 -12.91 -4.65
CA ALA A 194 -20.23 -11.80 -4.95
C ALA A 194 -20.04 -10.91 -3.70
N ALA A 195 -18.80 -10.58 -3.35
CA ALA A 195 -18.52 -9.49 -2.41
C ALA A 195 -18.45 -8.21 -3.23
N TRP A 196 -19.28 -7.22 -2.91
CA TRP A 196 -19.39 -5.99 -3.70
C TRP A 196 -19.68 -6.22 -5.20
N GLY A 197 -20.39 -7.30 -5.55
CA GLY A 197 -20.65 -7.65 -6.96
C GLY A 197 -19.51 -8.38 -7.68
N VAL A 198 -18.38 -8.64 -7.00
CA VAL A 198 -17.25 -9.41 -7.53
C VAL A 198 -17.27 -10.87 -7.04
N PRO A 199 -17.27 -11.89 -7.93
CA PRO A 199 -17.30 -13.31 -7.55
C PRO A 199 -15.93 -13.74 -7.01
N THR A 200 -15.61 -13.37 -5.78
CA THR A 200 -14.28 -13.58 -5.21
C THR A 200 -14.26 -14.84 -4.35
N PRO A 201 -13.27 -15.75 -4.46
CA PRO A 201 -13.20 -16.96 -3.64
C PRO A 201 -12.65 -16.68 -2.23
N PRO A 202 -12.94 -17.53 -1.23
CA PRO A 202 -12.30 -17.46 0.10
C PRO A 202 -10.77 -17.68 0.01
N TRP A 203 -10.02 -17.42 1.10
CA TRP A 203 -8.56 -17.60 1.10
C TRP A 203 -8.10 -19.02 0.75
N SER A 204 -8.87 -20.04 1.16
CA SER A 204 -8.58 -21.45 0.82
C SER A 204 -8.52 -21.72 -0.68
N ASP A 205 -9.31 -20.97 -1.47
CA ASP A 205 -9.43 -21.11 -2.92
C ASP A 205 -8.97 -19.83 -3.67
N ARG A 206 -8.13 -19.04 -3.01
CA ARG A 206 -7.60 -17.76 -3.52
C ARG A 206 -7.03 -17.90 -4.93
N LYS A 207 -7.14 -16.83 -5.73
CA LYS A 207 -6.53 -16.78 -7.06
C LYS A 207 -5.22 -16.04 -7.03
N VAL A 208 -4.17 -16.69 -7.54
CA VAL A 208 -2.83 -16.11 -7.67
C VAL A 208 -2.56 -15.83 -9.14
N PHE A 209 -2.10 -14.62 -9.43
CA PHE A 209 -1.80 -14.14 -10.77
C PHE A 209 -0.33 -13.68 -10.83
N ASN A 210 0.48 -14.33 -11.65
CA ASN A 210 1.86 -13.90 -11.89
C ASN A 210 1.87 -12.61 -12.74
N MET A 211 2.83 -11.72 -12.49
CA MET A 211 2.89 -10.41 -13.16
C MET A 211 3.27 -10.48 -14.65
N ASP A 212 3.70 -11.64 -15.14
CA ASP A 212 3.94 -11.90 -16.57
C ASP A 212 2.65 -12.21 -17.36
N THR A 213 1.57 -12.58 -16.68
CA THR A 213 0.24 -12.81 -17.28
C THR A 213 -0.52 -11.51 -17.50
N ASP A 214 -1.49 -11.52 -18.43
CA ASP A 214 -2.36 -10.36 -18.68
C ASP A 214 -3.17 -9.99 -17.43
N ALA A 215 -3.69 -10.99 -16.70
CA ALA A 215 -4.40 -10.75 -15.44
C ALA A 215 -3.50 -10.08 -14.39
N GLY A 216 -2.25 -10.54 -14.25
CA GLY A 216 -1.27 -9.92 -13.36
C GLY A 216 -0.99 -8.46 -13.75
N LYS A 217 -0.75 -8.18 -15.04
CA LYS A 217 -0.54 -6.82 -15.55
C LYS A 217 -1.74 -5.90 -15.31
N VAL A 218 -2.96 -6.41 -15.47
CA VAL A 218 -4.19 -5.67 -15.17
C VAL A 218 -4.26 -5.32 -13.68
N LEU A 219 -3.96 -6.26 -12.78
CA LEU A 219 -3.91 -5.98 -11.34
C LEU A 219 -2.82 -4.97 -10.98
N LEU A 220 -1.64 -5.08 -11.60
CA LEU A 220 -0.54 -4.14 -11.43
C LEU A 220 -0.92 -2.72 -11.88
N GLY A 221 -1.64 -2.61 -13.01
CA GLY A 221 -2.13 -1.35 -13.56
C GLY A 221 -3.34 -0.75 -12.84
N SER A 222 -4.02 -1.51 -11.98
CA SER A 222 -5.17 -1.02 -11.19
C SER A 222 -4.76 0.11 -10.23
N PRO A 223 -5.67 1.00 -9.79
CA PRO A 223 -5.37 2.00 -8.75
C PRO A 223 -4.67 1.41 -7.51
N ASN A 224 -5.09 0.24 -7.05
CA ASN A 224 -4.52 -0.42 -5.89
C ASN A 224 -3.13 -1.04 -6.16
N GLY A 225 -2.89 -1.58 -7.36
CA GLY A 225 -1.59 -2.10 -7.76
C GLY A 225 -0.57 -1.00 -8.05
N ARG A 226 -1.00 0.08 -8.72
CA ARG A 226 -0.15 1.24 -9.02
C ARG A 226 0.44 1.86 -7.76
N GLY A 227 -0.32 1.95 -6.67
CA GLY A 227 0.21 2.45 -5.40
C GLY A 227 1.42 1.62 -4.91
N VAL A 228 1.32 0.30 -4.99
CA VAL A 228 2.42 -0.63 -4.61
C VAL A 228 3.60 -0.50 -5.55
N ALA A 229 3.34 -0.42 -6.86
CA ALA A 229 4.39 -0.21 -7.85
C ALA A 229 5.13 1.12 -7.62
N TRP A 230 4.39 2.20 -7.32
CA TRP A 230 4.96 3.51 -7.00
C TRP A 230 5.84 3.47 -5.75
N LEU A 231 5.40 2.81 -4.68
CA LEU A 231 6.19 2.61 -3.46
C LEU A 231 7.56 1.97 -3.76
N LEU A 232 7.59 0.93 -4.58
CA LEU A 232 8.85 0.26 -4.91
C LEU A 232 9.69 1.07 -5.90
N LEU A 233 9.06 1.66 -6.91
CA LEU A 233 9.75 2.39 -7.98
C LEU A 233 10.38 3.69 -7.48
N GLN A 234 9.63 4.50 -6.73
CA GLN A 234 10.08 5.82 -6.26
C GLN A 234 11.10 5.75 -5.13
N HIS A 235 11.22 4.62 -4.45
CA HIS A 235 12.13 4.42 -3.33
C HIS A 235 13.16 3.32 -3.62
N LYS A 236 13.43 3.02 -4.89
CA LYS A 236 14.40 2.00 -5.32
C LYS A 236 15.82 2.26 -4.82
N ARG A 237 16.20 3.51 -4.51
CA ARG A 237 17.50 3.78 -3.85
C ARG A 237 17.55 3.17 -2.45
N ALA A 238 16.44 3.23 -1.71
CA ALA A 238 16.34 2.69 -0.37
C ALA A 238 16.12 1.17 -0.39
N PHE A 239 15.26 0.66 -1.27
CA PHE A 239 14.92 -0.77 -1.32
C PHE A 239 15.84 -1.62 -2.19
N GLY A 240 16.60 -1.01 -3.10
CA GLY A 240 17.16 -1.71 -4.27
C GLY A 240 16.11 -1.92 -5.36
N LEU A 241 16.51 -2.60 -6.44
CA LEU A 241 15.59 -2.92 -7.54
C LEU A 241 14.69 -4.09 -7.12
N LYS A 242 13.42 -3.79 -6.86
CA LYS A 242 12.39 -4.75 -6.49
C LYS A 242 11.35 -4.87 -7.58
N THR A 243 10.71 -6.03 -7.63
CA THR A 243 9.58 -6.29 -8.52
C THR A 243 8.42 -6.89 -7.75
N ILE A 244 7.21 -6.71 -8.28
CA ILE A 244 6.04 -7.45 -7.83
C ILE A 244 6.05 -8.76 -8.63
N THR A 245 6.06 -9.90 -7.96
CA THR A 245 6.16 -11.21 -8.63
C THR A 245 4.79 -11.77 -8.94
N SER A 246 3.85 -11.61 -8.00
CA SER A 246 2.47 -12.07 -8.16
C SER A 246 1.51 -11.25 -7.30
N ALA A 247 0.22 -11.35 -7.63
CA ALA A 247 -0.87 -10.84 -6.83
C ALA A 247 -1.82 -11.97 -6.46
N VAL A 248 -2.38 -11.90 -5.26
CA VAL A 248 -3.38 -12.85 -4.76
C VAL A 248 -4.69 -12.14 -4.47
N VAL A 249 -5.79 -12.67 -4.98
CA VAL A 249 -7.14 -12.14 -4.82
C VAL A 249 -8.01 -13.14 -4.06
N PHE A 250 -8.69 -12.65 -3.03
CA PHE A 250 -9.56 -13.46 -2.17
C PHE A 250 -10.57 -12.60 -1.40
N LYS A 251 -11.54 -13.23 -0.76
CA LYS A 251 -12.48 -12.59 0.18
C LYS A 251 -12.38 -13.20 1.57
N GLU A 252 -12.57 -12.37 2.58
CA GLU A 252 -12.74 -12.76 3.98
C GLU A 252 -13.59 -11.70 4.69
N GLY A 253 -14.35 -12.07 5.72
CA GLY A 253 -15.11 -11.09 6.52
C GLY A 253 -16.04 -10.15 5.73
N GLY A 254 -16.51 -10.56 4.54
CA GLY A 254 -17.35 -9.76 3.64
C GLY A 254 -16.62 -8.77 2.72
N GLY A 255 -15.29 -8.63 2.84
CA GLY A 255 -14.48 -7.75 2.00
C GLY A 255 -13.73 -8.47 0.89
N VAL A 256 -13.31 -7.74 -0.15
CA VAL A 256 -12.39 -8.21 -1.21
C VAL A 256 -10.97 -7.74 -0.88
N TYR A 257 -10.00 -8.61 -1.02
CA TYR A 257 -8.60 -8.36 -0.69
C TYR A 257 -7.72 -8.62 -1.91
N CYS A 258 -6.63 -7.86 -2.02
CA CYS A 258 -5.57 -8.12 -2.98
C CYS A 258 -4.20 -7.99 -2.32
N GLY A 259 -3.43 -9.07 -2.28
CA GLY A 259 -2.06 -9.07 -1.79
C GLY A 259 -1.06 -9.04 -2.94
N PHE A 260 -0.05 -8.19 -2.87
CA PHE A 260 1.03 -8.10 -3.86
C PHE A 260 2.33 -8.62 -3.22
N PHE A 261 2.91 -9.68 -3.79
CA PHE A 261 4.17 -10.25 -3.33
C PHE A 261 5.35 -9.55 -4.00
N VAL A 262 6.36 -9.21 -3.21
CA VAL A 262 7.55 -8.49 -3.64
C VAL A 262 8.74 -9.44 -3.65
N GLY A 263 9.52 -9.38 -4.73
CA GLY A 263 10.78 -10.09 -4.89
C GLY A 263 11.88 -9.19 -5.44
N ASP A 264 13.04 -9.78 -5.66
CA ASP A 264 14.13 -9.14 -6.41
C ASP A 264 13.81 -9.20 -7.91
N ALA A 265 14.22 -8.14 -8.63
CA ALA A 265 14.05 -8.02 -10.08
C ALA A 265 15.19 -8.69 -10.86
#